data_AF-A0A3P5XTV3-F1
#
_entry.id   AF-A0A3P5XTV3-F1
#
_cell.length_a   1.000
_cell.length_b   1.000
_cell.length_c   1.000
_cell.angle_alpha   90.00
_cell.angle_beta   90.00
_cell.angle_gamma   90.00
#
_symmetry.space_group_name_H-M   'P 1'
#
loop_
_entity.id
_entity.type
_entity.pdbx_description
1 polymer ?
#
loop_
_entity_poly.entity_id
_entity_poly.type
_entity_poly.pdbx_seq_one_letter_code
_entity_poly.pdbx_strand_id
1 'polypeptide(L)'
;MKEQNIRCSACTHPIGLQSFYGCTECDFSLHQKCAECPTRKWHVLHNERLTLVTNKELEVFDCYACKRKSNGFMYKHGNNSLELLHCGSISEPFTHPSHPHHPLYYTLIEKKELCNGCNGREYFILKCIEGDCGFVLGFTCATLPQVVNHRVDDHPLSLCYGEEEEEASGKYWSYICERETNPNNWFYTCKDHLACLHIKCVLGDSSGFMPRIVATCWTRSFEVVLNDSVTRPFCSRCKSRCMYPINLKLLGTSSTYICSNNCASHWRGTAI
;
A
#
# COMPACT_ATOMS: atom_id res chain seq x y z
N MET A 1 19.36 -19.56 1.51
CA MET A 1 17.91 -19.49 1.17
C MET A 1 17.18 -18.68 2.24
N LYS A 2 17.09 -17.34 2.09
CA LYS A 2 16.30 -16.46 3.01
C LYS A 2 16.02 -15.05 2.43
N GLU A 3 16.22 -14.83 1.13
CA GLU A 3 16.20 -13.48 0.55
C GLU A 3 14.80 -12.97 0.17
N GLN A 4 13.77 -13.83 0.16
CA GLN A 4 12.45 -13.46 -0.37
C GLN A 4 11.57 -12.61 0.57
N ASN A 5 11.98 -12.40 1.83
CA ASN A 5 11.16 -11.70 2.84
C ASN A 5 11.81 -10.43 3.41
N ILE A 6 12.93 -9.96 2.85
CA ILE A 6 13.55 -8.71 3.28
C ILE A 6 12.64 -7.55 2.84
N ARG A 7 12.36 -6.63 3.76
CA ARG A 7 11.53 -5.44 3.50
C ARG A 7 12.32 -4.18 3.80
N CYS A 8 12.06 -3.15 3.02
CA CYS A 8 12.65 -1.85 3.22
C CYS A 8 12.10 -1.20 4.50
N SER A 9 12.96 -0.87 5.45
CA SER A 9 12.58 -0.19 6.70
C SER A 9 11.98 1.20 6.48
N ALA A 10 12.21 1.82 5.31
CA ALA A 10 11.64 3.13 4.99
C ALA A 10 10.23 3.04 4.39
N CYS A 11 10.03 2.31 3.30
CA CYS A 11 8.73 2.25 2.62
C CYS A 11 7.87 1.03 3.01
N THR A 12 8.41 0.16 3.86
CA THR A 12 7.81 -1.10 4.35
C THR A 12 7.43 -2.10 3.26
N HIS A 13 7.76 -1.86 1.99
CA HIS A 13 7.56 -2.81 0.89
C HIS A 13 8.69 -3.86 0.84
N PRO A 14 8.42 -5.06 0.29
CA PRO A 14 9.47 -6.04 -0.01
C PRO A 14 10.58 -5.44 -0.87
N ILE A 15 11.82 -5.85 -0.62
CA ILE A 15 12.97 -5.49 -1.47
C ILE A 15 12.79 -6.07 -2.87
N GLY A 16 12.43 -7.36 -2.96
CA GLY A 16 12.23 -8.05 -4.23
C GLY A 16 13.49 -8.02 -5.09
N LEU A 17 13.35 -7.61 -6.34
CA LEU A 17 14.44 -7.54 -7.33
C LEU A 17 15.15 -6.18 -7.39
N GLN A 18 14.80 -5.25 -6.50
CA GLN A 18 15.35 -3.89 -6.51
C GLN A 18 16.71 -3.82 -5.79
N SER A 19 17.59 -2.94 -6.27
CA SER A 19 18.84 -2.60 -5.56
C SER A 19 18.55 -2.05 -4.17
N PHE A 20 19.32 -2.51 -3.19
CA PHE A 20 19.12 -2.18 -1.79
C PHE A 20 20.44 -2.09 -1.03
N TYR A 21 20.42 -1.33 0.06
CA TYR A 21 21.46 -1.30 1.08
C TYR A 21 20.98 -2.12 2.28
N GLY A 22 21.79 -3.06 2.75
CA GLY A 22 21.51 -3.87 3.93
C GLY A 22 22.58 -3.67 5.00
N CYS A 23 22.18 -3.66 6.26
CA CYS A 23 23.12 -3.73 7.37
C CYS A 23 23.61 -5.18 7.54
N THR A 24 24.91 -5.37 7.78
CA THR A 24 25.47 -6.71 8.04
C THR A 24 25.28 -7.16 9.49
N GLU A 25 25.00 -6.23 10.40
CA GLU A 25 24.89 -6.48 11.84
C GLU A 25 23.45 -6.60 12.33
N CYS A 26 22.46 -6.11 11.58
CA CYS A 26 21.05 -6.16 11.96
C CYS A 26 20.12 -6.30 10.74
N ASP A 27 18.84 -6.62 11.00
CA ASP A 27 17.80 -6.81 9.98
C ASP A 27 17.33 -5.49 9.31
N PHE A 28 18.18 -4.46 9.27
CA PHE A 28 17.88 -3.19 8.63
C PHE A 28 18.22 -3.22 7.15
N SER A 29 17.27 -2.82 6.30
CA SER A 29 17.48 -2.77 4.85
C SER A 29 16.69 -1.61 4.24
N LEU A 30 17.24 -0.96 3.22
CA LEU A 30 16.61 0.12 2.49
C LEU A 30 16.73 -0.12 1.00
N HIS A 31 15.64 0.08 0.23
CA HIS A 31 15.79 0.29 -1.21
C HIS A 31 16.77 1.43 -1.45
N GLN A 32 17.62 1.30 -2.48
CA GLN A 32 18.56 2.35 -2.85
C GLN A 32 17.85 3.70 -3.04
N LYS A 33 16.73 3.70 -3.77
CA LYS A 33 15.88 4.89 -3.99
C LYS A 33 15.29 5.47 -2.68
N CYS A 34 15.01 4.62 -1.69
CA CYS A 34 14.52 5.08 -0.39
C CYS A 34 15.63 5.73 0.43
N ALA A 35 16.87 5.25 0.33
CA ALA A 35 18.03 5.86 0.97
C ALA A 35 18.41 7.20 0.33
N GLU A 36 18.17 7.36 -0.97
CA GLU A 36 18.44 8.58 -1.73
C GLU A 36 17.34 9.65 -1.63
N CYS A 37 16.28 9.39 -0.85
CA CYS A 37 15.20 10.36 -0.66
C CYS A 37 15.72 11.64 0.03
N PRO A 38 15.38 12.84 -0.50
CA PRO A 38 15.91 14.09 0.02
C PRO A 38 15.44 14.37 1.45
N THR A 39 16.34 14.81 2.32
CA THR A 39 15.99 15.12 3.72
C THR A 39 14.97 16.24 3.84
N ARG A 40 14.97 17.22 2.94
CA ARG A 40 13.99 18.32 2.91
C ARG A 40 13.54 18.62 1.49
N LYS A 41 12.23 18.62 1.24
CA LYS A 41 11.69 18.91 -0.09
C LYS A 41 10.36 19.66 -0.03
N TRP A 42 10.06 20.40 -1.09
CA TRP A 42 8.72 20.92 -1.34
C TRP A 42 7.81 19.78 -1.76
N HIS A 43 6.57 19.82 -1.31
CA HIS A 43 5.56 18.81 -1.65
C HIS A 43 4.30 19.50 -2.15
N VAL A 44 3.62 18.86 -3.09
CA VAL A 44 2.48 19.45 -3.80
C VAL A 44 1.27 19.75 -2.89
N LEU A 45 1.16 19.06 -1.74
CA LEU A 45 0.06 19.26 -0.79
C LEU A 45 0.36 20.29 0.29
N HIS A 46 1.61 20.77 0.40
CA HIS A 46 2.05 21.59 1.53
C HIS A 46 2.76 22.84 1.05
N ASN A 47 2.37 24.01 1.57
CA ASN A 47 2.99 25.30 1.27
C ASN A 47 4.37 25.48 1.95
N GLU A 48 4.97 24.42 2.47
CA GLU A 48 6.25 24.42 3.18
C GLU A 48 7.05 23.15 2.86
N ARG A 49 8.33 23.15 3.23
CA ARG A 49 9.20 22.00 3.02
C ARG A 49 8.89 20.91 4.03
N LEU A 50 8.59 19.71 3.53
CA LEU A 50 8.55 18.50 4.32
C LEU A 50 9.96 18.10 4.74
N THR A 51 10.08 17.54 5.94
CA THR A 51 11.34 16.96 6.44
C THR A 51 11.20 15.46 6.58
N LEU A 52 12.11 14.70 5.97
CA LEU A 52 12.17 13.25 6.10
C LEU A 52 12.64 12.90 7.51
N VAL A 53 11.90 12.02 8.19
CA VAL A 53 12.26 11.50 9.50
C VAL A 53 12.17 9.98 9.53
N THR A 54 13.09 9.38 10.27
CA THR A 54 13.05 7.95 10.60
C THR A 54 12.07 7.72 11.73
N ASN A 55 11.24 6.69 11.63
CA ASN A 55 10.30 6.31 12.68
C ASN A 55 10.96 5.34 13.67
N LYS A 56 11.83 5.87 14.55
CA LYS A 56 12.62 5.05 15.50
C LYS A 56 11.75 4.29 16.48
N GLU A 57 10.64 4.89 16.90
CA GLU A 57 9.68 4.32 17.85
C GLU A 57 8.68 3.37 17.16
N LEU A 58 8.72 3.29 15.81
CA LEU A 58 7.87 2.43 14.99
C LEU A 58 6.38 2.65 15.25
N GLU A 59 6.01 3.88 15.63
CA GLU A 59 4.63 4.27 15.87
C GLU A 59 3.82 4.23 14.58
N VAL A 60 2.59 3.72 14.66
CA VAL A 60 1.68 3.71 13.52
C VAL A 60 1.16 5.12 13.27
N PHE A 61 1.31 5.59 12.04
CA PHE A 61 0.75 6.85 11.59
C PHE A 61 -0.15 6.66 10.36
N ASP A 62 -1.02 7.64 10.13
CA ASP A 62 -1.87 7.73 8.94
C ASP A 62 -1.28 8.75 7.96
N CYS A 63 -1.08 8.34 6.70
CA CYS A 63 -0.68 9.25 5.63
C CYS A 63 -1.76 10.31 5.38
N TYR A 64 -1.39 11.59 5.33
CA TYR A 64 -2.34 12.65 5.05
C TYR A 64 -2.93 12.55 3.64
N ALA A 65 -2.10 12.30 2.62
CA ALA A 65 -2.55 12.21 1.23
C ALA A 65 -3.41 10.97 0.92
N CYS A 66 -2.91 9.76 1.23
CA CYS A 66 -3.55 8.52 0.79
C CYS A 66 -4.25 7.74 1.92
N LYS A 67 -4.25 8.25 3.16
CA LYS A 67 -4.88 7.65 4.34
C LYS A 67 -4.45 6.21 4.68
N ARG A 68 -3.34 5.74 4.09
CA ARG A 68 -2.75 4.43 4.41
C ARG A 68 -1.99 4.54 5.73
N LYS A 69 -2.09 3.49 6.55
CA LYS A 69 -1.34 3.34 7.80
C LYS A 69 0.05 2.79 7.54
N SER A 70 1.05 3.29 8.26
CA SER A 70 2.40 2.71 8.23
C SER A 70 3.16 2.98 9.52
N ASN A 71 4.25 2.25 9.71
CA ASN A 71 5.28 2.53 10.71
C ASN A 71 6.67 2.69 10.09
N GLY A 72 6.75 2.90 8.77
CA GLY A 72 8.00 3.19 8.06
C GLY A 72 8.46 4.63 8.25
N PHE A 73 9.40 5.06 7.40
CA PHE A 73 9.86 6.45 7.35
C PHE A 73 8.76 7.33 6.79
N MET A 74 8.79 8.60 7.18
CA MET A 74 7.75 9.56 6.80
C MET A 74 8.34 10.93 6.55
N TYR A 75 7.67 11.70 5.73
CA TYR A 75 7.86 13.13 5.63
C TYR A 75 6.93 13.83 6.62
N LYS A 76 7.47 14.75 7.44
CA LYS A 76 6.72 15.54 8.40
C LYS A 76 6.63 17.00 7.98
N HIS A 77 5.46 17.58 8.21
CA HIS A 77 5.23 19.03 8.24
C HIS A 77 4.56 19.42 9.55
N GLY A 78 5.23 20.31 10.30
CA GLY A 78 4.83 20.68 11.66
C GLY A 78 4.55 19.46 12.53
N ASN A 79 3.52 19.55 13.38
CA ASN A 79 3.08 18.47 14.26
C ASN A 79 1.94 17.61 13.68
N ASN A 80 1.38 17.95 12.53
CA ASN A 80 0.05 17.43 12.14
C ASN A 80 0.03 16.64 10.82
N SER A 81 0.96 16.90 9.90
CA SER A 81 0.92 16.31 8.56
C SER A 81 2.05 15.30 8.40
N LEU A 82 1.67 14.03 8.25
CA LEU A 82 2.56 12.90 8.06
C LEU A 82 2.31 12.30 6.68
N GLU A 83 3.34 12.25 5.84
CA GLU A 83 3.25 11.66 4.51
C GLU A 83 4.11 10.41 4.44
N LEU A 84 3.57 9.33 3.87
CA LEU A 84 4.37 8.18 3.46
C LEU A 84 5.45 8.63 2.49
N LEU A 85 6.59 7.94 2.50
CA LEU A 85 7.70 8.25 1.62
C LEU A 85 7.28 8.37 0.15
N HIS A 86 6.45 7.45 -0.35
CA HIS A 86 5.96 7.50 -1.73
C HIS A 86 5.04 8.70 -2.00
N CYS A 87 4.12 9.03 -1.09
CA CYS A 87 3.25 10.20 -1.22
C CYS A 87 4.04 11.50 -1.17
N GLY A 88 4.94 11.63 -0.19
CA GLY A 88 5.84 12.78 -0.05
C GLY A 88 6.85 12.89 -1.20
N SER A 89 7.11 11.80 -1.93
CA SER A 89 8.00 11.80 -3.09
C SER A 89 7.35 12.32 -4.37
N ILE A 90 6.02 12.38 -4.44
CA ILE A 90 5.32 13.00 -5.59
C ILE A 90 5.77 14.46 -5.75
N SER A 91 6.06 14.82 -6.99
CA SER A 91 6.43 16.16 -7.44
C SER A 91 5.76 16.43 -8.79
N GLU A 92 5.57 17.70 -9.11
CA GLU A 92 5.06 18.12 -10.40
C GLU A 92 6.22 18.43 -11.37
N PRO A 93 6.08 18.07 -12.65
CA PRO A 93 5.02 17.24 -13.23
C PRO A 93 5.09 15.78 -12.75
N PHE A 94 3.95 15.14 -12.49
CA PHE A 94 3.91 13.72 -12.08
C PHE A 94 3.62 12.81 -13.27
N THR A 95 4.59 12.01 -13.67
CA THR A 95 4.43 11.00 -14.73
C THR A 95 4.01 9.67 -14.12
N HIS A 96 2.94 9.05 -14.63
CA HIS A 96 2.47 7.75 -14.17
C HIS A 96 2.32 6.78 -15.35
N PRO A 97 2.71 5.50 -15.26
CA PRO A 97 2.68 4.60 -16.42
C PRO A 97 1.26 4.28 -16.92
N SER A 98 0.22 4.47 -16.11
CA SER A 98 -1.17 4.38 -16.56
C SER A 98 -1.61 5.53 -17.47
N HIS A 99 -0.82 6.60 -17.53
CA HIS A 99 -1.07 7.76 -18.35
C HIS A 99 0.26 8.32 -18.85
N PRO A 100 0.93 7.59 -19.77
CA PRO A 100 2.33 7.86 -20.11
C PRO A 100 2.52 9.10 -20.99
N HIS A 101 1.48 9.51 -21.72
CA HIS A 101 1.55 10.58 -22.70
C HIS A 101 1.49 11.98 -22.09
N HIS A 102 0.81 12.15 -20.95
CA HIS A 102 0.66 13.46 -20.33
C HIS A 102 1.01 13.42 -18.83
N PRO A 103 1.67 14.47 -18.32
CA PRO A 103 1.90 14.60 -16.90
C PRO A 103 0.62 14.95 -16.15
N LEU A 104 0.59 14.56 -14.88
CA LEU A 104 -0.48 14.89 -13.95
C LEU A 104 -0.01 15.99 -12.98
N TYR A 105 -0.95 16.83 -12.57
CA TYR A 105 -0.74 17.93 -11.63
C TYR A 105 -1.74 17.85 -10.48
N TYR A 106 -1.30 18.19 -9.29
CA TYR A 106 -2.18 18.30 -8.13
C TYR A 106 -3.23 19.38 -8.38
N THR A 107 -4.48 19.05 -8.06
CA THR A 107 -5.58 20.01 -8.13
C THR A 107 -6.31 20.00 -6.80
N LEU A 108 -6.44 21.17 -6.19
CA LEU A 108 -7.28 21.35 -5.02
C LEU A 108 -8.75 21.37 -5.47
N ILE A 109 -9.54 20.44 -4.94
CA ILE A 109 -10.94 20.26 -5.30
C ILE A 109 -11.85 20.44 -4.08
N GLU A 110 -13.03 21.03 -4.29
CA GLU A 110 -14.04 21.22 -3.23
C GLU A 110 -14.86 19.96 -2.96
N LYS A 111 -15.04 19.13 -4.00
CA LYS A 111 -15.82 17.89 -3.96
C LYS A 111 -14.97 16.75 -4.48
N LYS A 112 -15.11 15.58 -3.84
CA LYS A 112 -14.39 14.38 -4.25
C LYS A 112 -14.69 14.01 -5.71
N GLU A 113 -13.66 13.61 -6.43
CA GLU A 113 -13.77 13.12 -7.81
C GLU A 113 -13.43 11.64 -7.90
N LEU A 114 -13.88 11.01 -9.00
CA LEU A 114 -13.61 9.61 -9.27
C LEU A 114 -12.16 9.43 -9.73
N CYS A 115 -11.44 8.56 -9.04
CA CYS A 115 -10.13 8.11 -9.47
C CYS A 115 -10.28 7.06 -10.57
N ASN A 116 -9.66 7.28 -11.74
CA ASN A 116 -9.65 6.32 -12.85
C ASN A 116 -9.07 4.95 -12.45
N GLY A 117 -8.23 4.89 -11.42
CA GLY A 117 -7.62 3.64 -10.99
C GLY A 117 -8.49 2.73 -10.13
N CYS A 118 -9.36 3.28 -9.29
CA CYS A 118 -10.14 2.47 -8.34
C CYS A 118 -11.64 2.76 -8.39
N ASN A 119 -12.08 3.71 -9.21
CA ASN A 119 -13.42 4.29 -9.22
C ASN A 119 -13.90 4.80 -7.84
N GLY A 120 -12.95 5.03 -6.93
CA GLY A 120 -13.18 5.60 -5.62
C GLY A 120 -13.24 7.13 -5.68
N ARG A 121 -14.03 7.73 -4.79
CA ARG A 121 -14.11 9.19 -4.64
C ARG A 121 -13.01 9.71 -3.70
N GLU A 122 -12.08 10.51 -4.21
CA GLU A 122 -10.91 11.03 -3.49
C GLU A 122 -10.84 12.57 -3.47
N TYR A 123 -10.25 13.16 -2.42
CA TYR A 123 -10.00 14.61 -2.30
C TYR A 123 -8.60 15.00 -2.78
N PHE A 124 -7.60 14.14 -2.51
CA PHE A 124 -6.23 14.37 -2.94
C PHE A 124 -6.03 13.64 -4.27
N ILE A 125 -6.03 14.40 -5.36
CA ILE A 125 -5.99 13.89 -6.72
C ILE A 125 -4.95 14.61 -7.56
N LEU A 126 -4.46 13.92 -8.57
CA LEU A 126 -3.60 14.41 -9.65
C LEU A 126 -4.41 14.35 -10.94
N LYS A 127 -4.48 15.44 -11.70
CA LYS A 127 -5.24 15.55 -12.95
C LYS A 127 -4.34 15.78 -14.14
N CYS A 128 -4.73 15.20 -15.27
CA CYS A 128 -4.25 15.66 -16.55
C CYS A 128 -4.90 17.01 -16.88
N ILE A 129 -4.09 17.97 -17.34
CA ILE A 129 -4.56 19.32 -17.70
C ILE A 129 -4.88 19.47 -19.19
N GLU A 130 -4.63 18.43 -19.99
CA GLU A 130 -4.99 18.40 -21.40
C GLU A 130 -6.52 18.36 -21.53
N GLY A 131 -7.08 19.31 -22.31
CA GLY A 131 -8.50 19.71 -22.24
C GLY A 131 -9.52 18.58 -22.39
N ASP A 132 -9.24 17.59 -23.25
CA ASP A 132 -10.16 16.49 -23.53
C ASP A 132 -9.76 15.17 -22.85
N CYS A 133 -8.70 15.17 -22.03
CA CYS A 133 -8.20 13.93 -21.45
C CYS A 133 -9.03 13.47 -20.24
N GLY A 134 -9.39 14.39 -19.34
CA GLY A 134 -10.22 14.10 -18.17
C GLY A 134 -9.64 13.07 -17.17
N PHE A 135 -8.37 12.69 -17.30
CA PHE A 135 -7.76 11.66 -16.45
C PHE A 135 -7.50 12.19 -15.03
N VAL A 136 -7.99 11.45 -14.03
CA VAL A 136 -7.91 11.77 -12.60
C VAL A 136 -7.34 10.59 -11.81
N LEU A 137 -6.30 10.84 -11.02
CA LEU A 137 -5.63 9.82 -10.24
C LEU A 137 -5.53 10.21 -8.76
N GLY A 138 -6.13 9.41 -7.89
CA GLY A 138 -6.00 9.55 -6.45
C GLY A 138 -4.60 9.15 -5.93
N PHE A 139 -4.14 9.79 -4.85
CA PHE A 139 -2.81 9.52 -4.28
C PHE A 139 -2.63 8.06 -3.84
N THR A 140 -3.72 7.38 -3.47
CA THR A 140 -3.68 5.94 -3.14
C THR A 140 -3.27 5.12 -4.35
N CYS A 141 -3.85 5.40 -5.52
CA CYS A 141 -3.56 4.67 -6.76
C CYS A 141 -2.21 5.10 -7.36
N ALA A 142 -1.88 6.39 -7.31
CA ALA A 142 -0.60 6.94 -7.79
C ALA A 142 0.63 6.32 -7.11
N THR A 143 0.46 5.76 -5.91
CA THR A 143 1.54 5.21 -5.09
C THR A 143 1.43 3.71 -4.87
N LEU A 144 0.65 3.02 -5.72
CA LEU A 144 0.65 1.56 -5.77
C LEU A 144 1.98 1.04 -6.35
N PRO A 145 2.53 -0.04 -5.79
CA PRO A 145 3.66 -0.73 -6.41
C PRO A 145 3.28 -1.23 -7.82
N GLN A 146 4.17 -1.06 -8.79
CA GLN A 146 3.92 -1.53 -10.15
C GLN A 146 4.11 -3.05 -10.29
N VAL A 147 5.03 -3.61 -9.51
CA VAL A 147 5.34 -5.04 -9.50
C VAL A 147 5.50 -5.50 -8.06
N VAL A 148 4.90 -6.64 -7.71
CA VAL A 148 4.96 -7.21 -6.36
C VAL A 148 5.15 -8.72 -6.41
N ASN A 149 5.99 -9.23 -5.51
CA ASN A 149 6.05 -10.67 -5.26
C ASN A 149 4.92 -11.07 -4.31
N HIS A 150 4.24 -12.16 -4.58
CA HIS A 150 3.13 -12.63 -3.77
C HIS A 150 3.10 -14.15 -3.71
N ARG A 151 2.81 -14.73 -2.53
CA ARG A 151 2.79 -16.19 -2.27
C ARG A 151 1.84 -17.05 -3.12
N VAL A 152 1.08 -16.46 -4.03
CA VAL A 152 0.08 -17.17 -4.85
C VAL A 152 0.61 -17.53 -6.21
N ASP A 153 1.71 -16.91 -6.63
CA ASP A 153 2.37 -17.14 -7.90
C ASP A 153 3.88 -16.98 -7.67
N ASP A 154 4.67 -17.84 -8.29
CA ASP A 154 6.13 -17.74 -8.22
C ASP A 154 6.65 -16.58 -9.07
N HIS A 155 5.87 -16.14 -10.05
CA HIS A 155 6.16 -14.96 -10.86
C HIS A 155 5.66 -13.68 -10.18
N PRO A 156 6.40 -12.57 -10.31
CA PRO A 156 5.94 -11.28 -9.84
C PRO A 156 4.63 -10.86 -10.52
N LEU A 157 3.70 -10.35 -9.72
CA LEU A 157 2.45 -9.78 -10.19
C LEU A 157 2.68 -8.34 -10.64
N SER A 158 2.11 -7.96 -11.78
CA SER A 158 2.17 -6.60 -12.32
C SER A 158 0.82 -5.91 -12.19
N LEU A 159 0.84 -4.61 -11.94
CA LEU A 159 -0.35 -3.77 -11.86
C LEU A 159 -0.87 -3.49 -13.28
N CYS A 160 -2.12 -3.87 -13.54
CA CYS A 160 -2.85 -3.58 -14.77
C CYS A 160 -3.81 -2.42 -14.54
N TYR A 161 -3.95 -1.58 -15.56
CA TYR A 161 -4.70 -0.33 -15.50
C TYR A 161 -6.15 -0.45 -16.00
N GLY A 162 -6.67 -1.67 -16.07
CA GLY A 162 -7.93 -2.02 -16.73
C GLY A 162 -7.71 -2.41 -18.19
N GLU A 163 -8.76 -2.94 -18.81
CA GLU A 163 -8.84 -3.23 -20.24
C GLU A 163 -9.68 -2.15 -20.93
N GLU A 164 -9.47 -1.94 -22.23
CA GLU A 164 -10.37 -1.08 -23.02
C GLU A 164 -11.77 -1.72 -23.06
N GLU A 165 -12.83 -0.90 -23.09
CA GLU A 165 -14.23 -1.35 -22.96
C GLU A 165 -14.62 -2.42 -24.00
N GLU A 166 -13.95 -2.46 -25.16
CA GLU A 166 -14.19 -3.42 -26.23
C GLU A 166 -13.66 -4.84 -25.92
N GLU A 167 -12.67 -4.96 -25.04
CA GLU A 167 -12.08 -6.24 -24.61
C GLU A 167 -12.71 -6.75 -23.30
N ALA A 168 -13.22 -5.83 -22.47
CA ALA A 168 -13.76 -6.06 -21.13
C ALA A 168 -15.18 -6.70 -21.09
N SER A 169 -15.54 -7.55 -22.06
CA SER A 169 -16.87 -8.18 -22.12
C SER A 169 -17.07 -9.33 -21.11
N GLY A 170 -16.01 -9.69 -20.36
CA GLY A 170 -15.99 -10.78 -19.39
C GLY A 170 -16.16 -10.33 -17.94
N LYS A 171 -16.76 -11.21 -17.13
CA LYS A 171 -16.66 -11.11 -15.67
C LYS A 171 -15.32 -11.66 -15.22
N TYR A 172 -14.57 -10.89 -14.46
CA TYR A 172 -13.31 -11.32 -13.88
C TYR A 172 -13.52 -11.82 -12.46
N TRP A 173 -12.82 -12.87 -12.06
CA TRP A 173 -12.82 -13.36 -10.67
C TRP A 173 -11.43 -13.30 -10.08
N SER A 174 -11.37 -12.83 -8.84
CA SER A 174 -10.12 -12.78 -8.09
C SER A 174 -9.76 -14.16 -7.53
N TYR A 175 -8.62 -14.71 -7.95
CA TYR A 175 -8.19 -16.04 -7.52
C TYR A 175 -7.97 -16.16 -5.99
N ILE A 176 -7.64 -15.05 -5.30
CA ILE A 176 -7.38 -15.09 -3.84
C ILE A 176 -8.66 -15.23 -3.02
N CYS A 177 -9.72 -14.52 -3.41
CA CYS A 177 -10.94 -14.39 -2.61
C CYS A 177 -12.19 -14.96 -3.28
N GLU A 178 -12.06 -15.42 -4.53
CA GLU A 178 -13.11 -16.02 -5.34
C GLU A 178 -14.33 -15.09 -5.51
N ARG A 179 -14.08 -13.79 -5.60
CA ARG A 179 -15.12 -12.76 -5.82
C ARG A 179 -14.90 -12.04 -7.13
N GLU A 180 -16.00 -11.56 -7.69
CA GLU A 180 -16.02 -10.76 -8.91
C GLU A 180 -15.13 -9.52 -8.79
N THR A 181 -14.45 -9.21 -9.88
CA THR A 181 -13.59 -8.04 -10.09
C THR A 181 -14.23 -7.18 -11.16
N ASN A 182 -14.21 -5.87 -10.94
CA ASN A 182 -14.60 -4.93 -11.98
C ASN A 182 -13.41 -4.73 -12.93
N PRO A 183 -13.50 -5.09 -14.22
CA PRO A 183 -12.40 -4.90 -15.19
C PRO A 183 -11.96 -3.44 -15.35
N ASN A 184 -12.87 -2.50 -15.08
CA ASN A 184 -12.58 -1.07 -15.19
C ASN A 184 -11.80 -0.53 -14.00
N ASN A 185 -11.58 -1.33 -12.95
CA ASN A 185 -10.72 -0.99 -11.83
C ASN A 185 -9.34 -1.60 -12.06
N TRP A 186 -8.30 -0.96 -11.54
CA TRP A 186 -6.97 -1.54 -11.53
C TRP A 186 -6.91 -2.82 -10.71
N PHE A 187 -6.17 -3.80 -11.20
CA PHE A 187 -5.96 -5.10 -10.59
C PHE A 187 -4.53 -5.57 -10.82
N TYR A 188 -4.09 -6.57 -10.06
CA TYR A 188 -2.82 -7.23 -10.34
C TYR A 188 -3.05 -8.47 -11.19
N THR A 189 -2.12 -8.77 -12.08
CA THR A 189 -2.11 -10.00 -12.88
C THR A 189 -0.71 -10.59 -12.99
N CYS A 190 -0.61 -11.88 -13.26
CA CYS A 190 0.66 -12.53 -13.58
C CYS A 190 0.97 -12.40 -15.08
N LYS A 191 2.22 -12.70 -15.47
CA LYS A 191 2.72 -12.54 -16.85
C LYS A 191 1.88 -13.26 -17.91
N ASP A 192 1.22 -14.35 -17.54
CA ASP A 192 0.41 -15.14 -18.46
C ASP A 192 -1.04 -14.61 -18.57
N HIS A 193 -1.38 -13.52 -17.86
CA HIS A 193 -2.70 -12.89 -17.81
C HIS A 193 -3.86 -13.80 -17.35
N LEU A 194 -3.56 -14.99 -16.83
CA LEU A 194 -4.57 -15.98 -16.46
C LEU A 194 -5.26 -15.68 -15.12
N ALA A 195 -4.69 -14.80 -14.29
CA ALA A 195 -5.19 -14.53 -12.94
C ALA A 195 -5.38 -13.03 -12.70
N CYS A 196 -6.64 -12.60 -12.59
CA CYS A 196 -6.95 -11.27 -12.06
C CYS A 196 -6.97 -11.31 -10.53
N LEU A 197 -6.39 -10.31 -9.88
CA LEU A 197 -6.28 -10.24 -8.43
C LEU A 197 -6.63 -8.83 -7.94
N HIS A 198 -7.59 -8.71 -7.02
CA HIS A 198 -7.89 -7.41 -6.44
C HIS A 198 -6.65 -6.81 -5.77
N ILE A 199 -6.43 -5.50 -5.93
CA ILE A 199 -5.37 -4.76 -5.23
C ILE A 199 -5.40 -5.04 -3.73
N LYS A 200 -6.59 -5.02 -3.12
CA LYS A 200 -6.74 -5.28 -1.68
C LYS A 200 -6.34 -6.71 -1.30
N CYS A 201 -6.58 -7.69 -2.17
CA CYS A 201 -6.20 -9.08 -1.90
C CYS A 201 -4.67 -9.25 -1.93
N VAL A 202 -4.00 -8.57 -2.86
CA VAL A 202 -2.54 -8.65 -3.04
C VAL A 202 -1.78 -7.85 -2.01
N LEU A 203 -2.26 -6.66 -1.63
CA LEU A 203 -1.53 -5.78 -0.70
C LEU A 203 -2.06 -5.85 0.74
N GLY A 204 -3.37 -6.01 0.92
CA GLY A 204 -4.02 -5.80 2.21
C GLY A 204 -3.97 -4.34 2.66
N ASP A 205 -4.73 -4.02 3.71
CA ASP A 205 -4.76 -2.68 4.31
C ASP A 205 -3.64 -2.44 5.34
N SER A 206 -2.88 -3.49 5.65
CA SER A 206 -1.78 -3.50 6.62
C SER A 206 -0.41 -3.60 5.96
N SER A 207 -0.32 -3.46 4.63
CA SER A 207 0.92 -3.49 3.83
C SER A 207 1.98 -2.49 4.29
N GLY A 208 1.54 -1.40 4.92
CA GLY A 208 2.39 -0.36 5.49
C GLY A 208 3.07 -0.74 6.81
N PHE A 209 2.78 -1.90 7.39
CA PHE A 209 3.36 -2.32 8.66
C PHE A 209 4.58 -3.23 8.45
N MET A 210 5.69 -2.86 9.07
CA MET A 210 6.87 -3.73 9.15
C MET A 210 6.55 -4.97 10.02
N PRO A 211 6.79 -6.18 9.50
CA PRO A 211 6.62 -7.42 10.27
C PRO A 211 7.58 -7.52 11.47
N ARG A 212 7.25 -8.43 12.39
CA ARG A 212 8.04 -8.77 13.61
C ARG A 212 8.20 -7.61 14.59
N ILE A 213 7.33 -6.62 14.47
CA ILE A 213 7.24 -5.46 15.36
C ILE A 213 5.87 -5.48 16.02
N VAL A 214 5.79 -4.85 17.19
CA VAL A 214 4.53 -4.56 17.86
C VAL A 214 3.97 -3.25 17.31
N ALA A 215 2.83 -3.32 16.62
CA ALA A 215 2.08 -2.16 16.18
C ALA A 215 0.96 -1.85 17.20
N THR A 216 0.93 -0.62 17.71
CA THR A 216 -0.19 -0.15 18.54
C THR A 216 -1.22 0.52 17.66
N CYS A 217 -2.40 -0.09 17.58
CA CYS A 217 -3.55 0.40 16.81
C CYS A 217 -4.76 0.50 17.74
N TRP A 218 -5.43 1.65 17.79
CA TRP A 218 -6.71 1.81 18.51
C TRP A 218 -6.66 1.27 19.95
N THR A 219 -5.65 1.71 20.71
CA THR A 219 -5.36 1.32 22.11
C THR A 219 -4.94 -0.13 22.37
N ARG A 220 -4.73 -0.93 21.32
CA ARG A 220 -4.29 -2.32 21.43
C ARG A 220 -2.97 -2.53 20.69
N SER A 221 -2.13 -3.40 21.25
CA SER A 221 -0.85 -3.77 20.65
C SER A 221 -0.97 -5.12 19.96
N PHE A 222 -0.50 -5.19 18.72
CA PHE A 222 -0.51 -6.39 17.89
C PHE A 222 0.89 -6.70 17.40
N GLU A 223 1.27 -7.97 17.45
CA GLU A 223 2.42 -8.47 16.68
C GLU A 223 2.05 -8.48 15.19
N VAL A 224 2.85 -7.81 14.36
CA VAL A 224 2.67 -7.79 12.90
C VAL A 224 3.31 -9.05 12.32
N VAL A 225 2.50 -9.94 11.74
CA VAL A 225 2.94 -11.26 11.27
C VAL A 225 2.73 -11.38 9.77
N LEU A 226 3.73 -11.90 9.06
CA LEU A 226 3.59 -12.27 7.65
C LEU A 226 2.64 -13.47 7.52
N ASN A 227 1.76 -13.41 6.53
CA ASN A 227 0.86 -14.51 6.20
C ASN A 227 1.50 -15.40 5.11
N ASP A 228 2.69 -15.91 5.37
CA ASP A 228 3.48 -16.76 4.45
C ASP A 228 3.43 -18.25 4.81
N SER A 229 2.75 -18.62 5.89
CA SER A 229 2.52 -20.01 6.27
C SER A 229 1.61 -20.75 5.26
N VAL A 230 1.86 -22.06 5.10
CA VAL A 230 1.05 -22.99 4.30
C VAL A 230 -0.42 -22.91 4.73
N THR A 231 -0.67 -22.82 6.03
CA THR A 231 -2.01 -22.67 6.59
C THR A 231 -2.31 -21.22 6.96
N ARG A 232 -3.44 -20.70 6.49
CA ARG A 232 -3.94 -19.36 6.86
C ARG A 232 -4.73 -19.45 8.18
N PRO A 233 -4.40 -18.63 9.20
CA PRO A 233 -5.15 -18.61 10.45
C PRO A 233 -6.57 -18.06 10.23
N PHE A 234 -7.49 -18.36 11.14
CA PHE A 234 -8.81 -17.75 11.14
C PHE A 234 -8.75 -16.36 11.79
N CYS A 235 -9.39 -15.39 11.13
CA CYS A 235 -9.60 -14.08 11.73
C CYS A 235 -10.62 -14.22 12.85
N SER A 236 -10.23 -13.86 14.07
CA SER A 236 -11.08 -14.00 15.24
C SER A 236 -12.37 -13.17 15.13
N ARG A 237 -12.37 -12.12 14.30
CA ARG A 237 -13.54 -11.27 14.06
C ARG A 237 -14.45 -11.74 12.94
N CYS A 238 -13.98 -11.73 11.69
CA CYS A 238 -14.82 -12.07 10.54
C CYS A 238 -15.00 -13.58 10.37
N LYS A 239 -14.29 -14.39 11.15
CA LYS A 239 -14.30 -15.86 11.12
C LYS A 239 -13.86 -16.49 9.80
N SER A 240 -13.45 -15.69 8.82
CA SER A 240 -12.83 -16.16 7.58
C SER A 240 -11.34 -16.46 7.76
N ARG A 241 -10.78 -17.30 6.88
CA ARG A 241 -9.33 -17.46 6.79
C ARG A 241 -8.69 -16.13 6.38
N CYS A 242 -7.61 -15.74 7.06
CA CYS A 242 -6.90 -14.51 6.76
C CYS A 242 -6.24 -14.62 5.38
N MET A 243 -6.70 -13.82 4.41
CA MET A 243 -6.24 -13.90 3.03
C MET A 243 -5.18 -12.86 2.66
N TYR A 244 -5.01 -11.82 3.48
CA TYR A 244 -4.08 -10.73 3.20
C TYR A 244 -2.64 -11.09 3.57
N PRO A 245 -1.62 -10.45 2.96
CA PRO A 245 -0.21 -10.79 3.21
C PRO A 245 0.28 -10.53 4.64
N ILE A 246 -0.42 -9.68 5.39
CA ILE A 246 -0.07 -9.31 6.76
C ILE A 246 -1.28 -9.57 7.66
N ASN A 247 -1.01 -10.26 8.78
CA ASN A 247 -1.94 -10.50 9.86
C ASN A 247 -1.50 -9.74 11.11
N LEU A 248 -2.47 -9.36 11.93
CA LEU A 248 -2.24 -8.76 13.24
C LEU A 248 -2.56 -9.80 14.32
N LYS A 249 -1.55 -10.22 15.08
CA LYS A 249 -1.73 -11.19 16.17
C LYS A 249 -1.79 -10.43 17.49
N LEU A 250 -2.82 -10.67 18.29
CA LEU A 250 -3.00 -9.97 19.56
C LEU A 250 -1.95 -10.44 20.58
N LEU A 251 -1.24 -9.50 21.20
CA LEU A 251 -0.26 -9.80 22.24
C LEU A 251 -0.90 -10.52 23.43
N GLY A 252 -0.15 -11.42 24.07
CA GLY A 252 -0.62 -12.21 25.21
C GLY A 252 -1.55 -13.37 24.85
N THR A 253 -1.88 -13.56 23.56
CA THR A 253 -2.69 -14.70 23.12
C THR A 253 -1.95 -15.53 22.08
N SER A 254 -2.05 -16.86 22.16
CA SER A 254 -1.37 -17.77 21.23
C SER A 254 -2.12 -17.94 19.91
N SER A 255 -3.42 -17.64 19.85
CA SER A 255 -4.29 -18.01 18.72
C SER A 255 -5.19 -16.90 18.17
N THR A 256 -5.10 -15.66 18.67
CA THR A 256 -5.99 -14.57 18.21
C THR A 256 -5.34 -13.78 17.07
N TYR A 257 -5.88 -13.95 15.86
CA TYR A 257 -5.43 -13.26 14.66
C TYR A 257 -6.52 -12.35 14.11
N ILE A 258 -6.13 -11.22 13.55
CA ILE A 258 -6.98 -10.25 12.89
C ILE A 258 -6.43 -10.00 11.49
N CYS A 259 -7.26 -10.13 10.46
CA CYS A 259 -6.79 -10.08 9.07
C CYS A 259 -6.65 -8.65 8.51
N SER A 260 -7.29 -7.64 9.12
CA SER A 260 -7.37 -6.30 8.51
C SER A 260 -7.56 -5.22 9.56
N ASN A 261 -7.21 -3.98 9.21
CA ASN A 261 -7.49 -2.79 10.01
C ASN A 261 -8.99 -2.62 10.26
N ASN A 262 -9.83 -2.92 9.25
CA ASN A 262 -11.28 -2.92 9.45
C ASN A 262 -11.71 -3.95 10.50
N CYS A 263 -11.11 -5.15 10.49
CA CYS A 263 -11.38 -6.15 11.53
C CYS A 263 -10.82 -5.75 12.90
N ALA A 264 -9.72 -5.00 12.97
CA ALA A 264 -9.18 -4.49 14.22
C ALA A 264 -10.08 -3.42 14.86
N SER A 265 -10.58 -2.46 14.07
CA SER A 265 -11.26 -1.26 14.58
C SER A 265 -12.61 -1.48 15.29
N HIS A 266 -13.29 -2.59 15.00
CA HIS A 266 -14.52 -2.98 15.71
C HIS A 266 -14.39 -4.34 16.40
N TRP A 267 -13.17 -4.76 16.72
CA TRP A 267 -12.96 -5.89 17.62
C TRP A 267 -13.35 -5.49 19.05
N ARG A 268 -14.42 -6.08 19.57
CA ARG A 268 -14.92 -5.87 20.95
C ARG A 268 -14.45 -6.92 21.95
N GLY A 269 -13.54 -7.83 21.57
CA GLY A 269 -13.08 -8.89 22.47
C GLY A 269 -12.31 -8.31 23.65
N THR A 270 -12.58 -8.79 24.86
CA THR A 270 -11.82 -8.43 26.07
C THR A 270 -10.39 -8.94 25.98
N ALA A 271 -9.42 -8.16 26.45
CA ALA A 271 -8.15 -8.73 26.87
C ALA A 271 -8.46 -9.64 28.06
N ILE A 272 -7.97 -10.88 28.02
CA ILE A 272 -8.05 -11.82 29.16
C ILE A 272 -6.93 -11.44 30.13
#